data_AF-A0A3B8QDE2-F1
#
_entry.id   AF-A0A3B8QDE2-F1
#
_cell.length_a   1.000
_cell.length_b   1.000
_cell.length_c   1.000
_cell.angle_alpha   90.00
_cell.angle_beta   90.00
_cell.angle_gamma   90.00
#
_symmetry.space_group_name_H-M   'P 1'
#
loop_
_entity.id
_entity.type
_entity.pdbx_description
1 polymer ?
#
loop_
_entity_poly.entity_id
_entity_poly.type
_entity_poly.pdbx_seq_one_letter_code
_entity_poly.pdbx_strand_id
1 'polypeptide(L)'
;MRCAPVAVEDVEILVASGFVFECESPLNSGDVLTLPWSLAGVVVLARWSDGSTGSGYFRGRRGSVPVALGDLRVDGGSGLRVAGTYLTLGAEHILFGIDHLLFVLGLLLLAKGFGLLVKTVTAFTVAHSITLGASVLGYIPIQRGAIEAAIALSIVLLAREIVVGGRGVVHLTHRKPWLVAFVFGLLHGLGFAGALGEIGLPEGAIPLALLFFNLGVEAGQLVFVLALVVLYRLMQAKMRVRVLKFEPVMGYALGALATLWFFNRLPAIWGA
;
A
#
# COMPACT_ATOMS: atom_id res chain seq x y z
N MET A 1 -3.57 18.31 32.00
CA MET A 1 -2.71 19.41 31.55
C MET A 1 -3.58 20.46 30.88
N ARG A 2 -3.41 21.75 31.18
CA ARG A 2 -4.09 22.84 30.47
C ARG A 2 -3.08 23.47 29.51
N CYS A 3 -3.47 23.58 28.24
CA CYS A 3 -2.72 24.32 27.24
C CYS A 3 -3.63 25.40 26.68
N ALA A 4 -3.14 26.63 26.61
CA ALA A 4 -3.86 27.80 26.11
C ALA A 4 -3.32 28.18 24.72
N PRO A 5 -4.18 28.64 23.78
CA PRO A 5 -3.72 29.09 22.48
C PRO A 5 -2.89 30.37 22.62
N VAL A 6 -1.82 30.49 21.83
CA VAL A 6 -0.93 31.67 21.77
C VAL A 6 -0.91 32.21 20.34
N ALA A 7 -0.64 33.51 20.18
CA ALA A 7 -0.48 34.10 18.85
C ALA A 7 0.75 33.52 18.15
N VAL A 8 0.62 33.27 16.84
CA VAL A 8 1.68 32.65 16.01
C VAL A 8 2.94 33.53 15.94
N GLU A 9 2.77 34.84 16.12
CA GLU A 9 3.83 35.85 16.10
C GLU A 9 4.78 35.78 17.31
N ASP A 10 4.34 35.18 18.41
CA ASP A 10 5.11 35.05 19.66
C ASP A 10 5.99 33.79 19.71
N VAL A 11 6.06 33.03 18.61
CA VAL A 11 6.81 31.77 18.52
C VAL A 11 7.88 31.86 17.44
N GLU A 12 9.09 31.44 17.78
CA GLU A 12 10.27 31.41 16.88
C GLU A 12 10.13 30.47 15.66
N ILE A 13 8.99 29.78 15.51
CA ILE A 13 8.75 28.79 14.45
C ILE A 13 7.77 29.37 13.43
N LEU A 14 8.25 29.62 12.21
CA LEU A 14 7.41 30.00 11.07
C LEU A 14 6.45 28.85 10.72
N VAL A 15 5.15 29.06 10.95
CA VAL A 15 4.10 28.12 10.55
C VAL A 15 3.25 28.74 9.44
N ALA A 16 3.16 28.10 8.27
CA ALA A 16 2.35 28.60 7.16
C ALA A 16 0.84 28.63 7.47
N SER A 17 0.40 27.68 8.31
CA SER A 17 -0.90 27.67 9.00
C SER A 17 -0.78 26.69 10.16
N GLY A 18 -1.29 27.05 11.34
CA GLY A 18 -1.16 26.19 12.50
C GLY A 18 -1.76 26.79 13.76
N PHE A 19 -1.83 25.98 14.80
CA PHE A 19 -2.23 26.39 16.13
C PHE A 19 -1.02 26.30 17.04
N VAL A 20 -0.76 27.37 17.78
CA VAL A 20 0.25 27.40 18.83
C VAL A 20 -0.46 27.26 20.16
N PHE A 21 0.08 26.42 21.04
CA PHE A 21 -0.38 26.32 22.41
C PHE A 21 0.80 26.39 23.38
N GLU A 22 0.59 27.05 24.51
CA GLU A 22 1.50 27.01 25.66
C GLU A 22 0.83 26.25 26.79
N CYS A 23 1.56 25.31 27.40
CA CYS A 23 1.05 24.45 28.46
C CYS A 23 1.63 24.88 29.81
N GLU A 24 0.81 24.83 30.87
CA GLU A 24 1.23 25.18 32.25
C GLU A 24 2.37 24.31 32.81
N SER A 25 2.69 23.20 32.15
CA SER A 25 3.79 22.31 32.52
C SER A 25 4.52 21.82 31.27
N PRO A 26 5.81 21.45 31.37
CA PRO A 26 6.54 20.86 30.25
C PRO A 26 5.90 19.55 29.80
N LEU A 27 5.84 19.35 28.48
CA LEU A 27 5.44 18.07 27.90
C LEU A 27 6.57 17.05 28.08
N ASN A 28 6.22 15.86 28.57
CA ASN A 28 7.14 14.76 28.81
C ASN A 28 6.89 13.59 27.83
N SER A 29 7.83 12.65 27.77
CA SER A 29 7.70 11.44 26.92
C SER A 29 6.52 10.53 27.31
N GLY A 30 5.98 10.66 28.52
CA GLY A 30 4.80 9.91 28.96
C GLY A 30 3.47 10.49 28.47
N ASP A 31 3.46 11.70 27.91
CA ASP A 31 2.22 12.39 27.53
C ASP A 31 1.69 11.90 26.18
N VAL A 32 0.37 11.97 26.01
CA VAL A 32 -0.32 11.61 24.77
C VAL A 32 -1.14 12.81 24.29
N LEU A 33 -0.76 13.36 23.13
CA LEU A 33 -1.53 14.39 22.45
C LEU A 33 -2.66 13.73 21.65
N THR A 34 -3.92 14.00 22.01
CA THR A 34 -5.08 13.44 21.32
C THR A 34 -5.64 14.46 20.34
N LEU A 35 -5.45 14.22 19.05
CA LEU A 35 -5.93 15.10 18.00
C LEU A 35 -7.37 14.70 17.63
N PRO A 36 -8.38 15.60 17.73
CA PRO A 36 -9.78 15.27 17.47
C PRO A 36 -10.11 15.23 15.97
N TRP A 37 -9.21 14.67 15.18
CA TRP A 37 -9.33 14.60 13.73
C TRP A 37 -9.78 13.20 13.31
N SER A 38 -10.69 13.12 12.34
CA SER A 38 -11.23 11.85 11.82
C SER A 38 -10.37 11.22 10.71
N LEU A 39 -9.12 11.66 10.55
CA LEU A 39 -8.22 11.16 9.51
C LEU A 39 -7.75 9.73 9.81
N ALA A 40 -7.37 8.99 8.77
CA ALA A 40 -6.83 7.63 8.90
C ALA A 40 -5.57 7.56 9.80
N GLY A 41 -4.85 8.68 9.92
CA GLY A 41 -3.74 8.92 10.83
C GLY A 41 -3.10 10.27 10.55
N VAL A 42 -2.01 10.58 11.27
CA VAL A 42 -1.19 11.77 11.00
C VAL A 42 0.29 11.45 11.11
N VAL A 43 1.08 12.15 10.30
CA VAL A 43 2.52 12.29 10.52
C VAL A 43 2.72 13.41 11.51
N VAL A 44 3.48 13.14 12.56
CA VAL A 44 3.92 14.17 13.48
C VAL A 44 5.42 14.32 13.36
N LEU A 45 5.87 15.55 13.13
CA LEU A 45 7.24 15.98 13.18
C LEU A 45 7.42 16.75 14.49
N ALA A 46 8.32 16.31 15.35
CA ALA A 46 8.63 16.95 16.61
C ALA A 46 10.06 17.46 16.59
N ARG A 47 10.24 18.69 17.06
CA ARG A 47 11.54 19.25 17.43
C ARG A 47 11.52 19.49 18.93
N TRP A 48 12.39 18.80 19.65
CA TRP A 48 12.51 18.88 21.09
C TRP A 48 13.41 20.04 21.50
N SER A 49 13.28 20.48 22.76
CA SER A 49 14.07 21.59 23.32
C SER A 49 15.58 21.30 23.39
N ASP A 50 15.97 20.02 23.38
CA ASP A 50 17.36 19.58 23.30
C ASP A 50 17.93 19.62 21.87
N GLY A 51 17.14 20.10 20.90
CA GLY A 51 17.51 20.16 19.48
C GLY A 51 17.30 18.84 18.74
N SER A 52 16.95 17.75 19.43
CA SER A 52 16.62 16.49 18.77
C SER A 52 15.33 16.62 17.96
N THR A 53 15.29 15.97 16.81
CA THR A 53 14.08 15.87 16.00
C THR A 53 13.64 14.42 15.97
N GLY A 54 12.33 14.22 15.92
CA GLY A 54 11.75 12.90 15.74
C GLY A 54 10.49 12.99 14.93
N SER A 55 10.16 11.89 14.28
CA SER A 55 8.98 11.81 13.43
C SER A 55 8.34 10.44 13.54
N GLY A 56 7.02 10.41 13.40
CA GLY A 56 6.25 9.19 13.48
C GLY A 56 4.89 9.32 12.81
N TYR A 57 4.42 8.20 12.27
CA TYR A 57 3.04 8.06 11.82
C TYR A 57 2.18 7.50 12.95
N PHE A 58 1.11 8.20 13.27
CA PHE A 58 0.14 7.84 14.31
C PHE A 58 -1.20 7.51 13.66
N ARG A 59 -1.69 6.30 13.90
CA ARG A 59 -2.95 5.82 13.32
C ARG A 59 -4.16 6.42 14.05
N GLY A 60 -5.17 6.82 13.29
CA GLY A 60 -6.46 7.22 13.84
C GLY A 60 -7.19 6.05 14.50
N ARG A 61 -7.72 6.29 15.70
CA ARG A 61 -8.55 5.35 16.47
C ARG A 61 -9.80 6.07 16.99
N ARG A 62 -10.98 5.57 16.58
CA ARG A 62 -12.29 6.03 17.07
C ARG A 62 -12.51 7.56 16.93
N GLY A 63 -12.16 8.12 15.77
CA GLY A 63 -12.38 9.55 15.48
C GLY A 63 -11.37 10.50 16.14
N SER A 64 -10.26 9.98 16.67
CA SER A 64 -9.14 10.77 17.18
C SER A 64 -7.82 10.12 16.80
N VAL A 65 -6.73 10.89 16.80
CA VAL A 65 -5.38 10.36 16.60
C VAL A 65 -4.57 10.55 17.89
N PRO A 66 -4.31 9.48 18.66
CA PRO A 66 -3.46 9.57 19.84
C PRO A 66 -1.99 9.56 19.44
N VAL A 67 -1.28 10.62 19.81
CA VAL A 67 0.14 10.84 19.54
C VAL A 67 0.89 10.73 20.87
N ALA A 68 1.46 9.56 21.16
CA ALA A 68 2.31 9.38 22.33
C ALA A 68 3.65 10.10 22.10
N LEU A 69 3.95 11.10 22.93
CA LEU A 69 5.13 11.95 22.73
C LEU A 69 6.44 11.19 22.92
N GLY A 70 6.45 10.16 23.76
CA GLY A 70 7.60 9.25 23.87
C GLY A 70 7.93 8.52 22.57
N ASP A 71 6.97 8.41 21.64
CA ASP A 71 7.20 7.78 20.36
C ASP A 71 7.97 8.68 19.38
N LEU A 72 7.98 9.99 19.66
CA LEU A 72 8.66 11.05 18.91
C LEU A 72 10.07 11.34 19.43
N ARG A 73 10.51 10.71 20.52
CA ARG A 73 11.84 10.89 21.13
C ARG A 73 12.60 9.58 20.97
N VAL A 74 13.35 9.42 19.89
CA VAL A 74 13.86 8.11 19.49
C VAL A 74 15.35 7.98 19.78
N ASP A 75 15.70 7.05 20.68
CA ASP A 75 17.06 6.49 20.80
C ASP A 75 17.14 4.99 21.18
N GLY A 76 16.04 4.21 21.17
CA GLY A 76 16.20 2.77 21.48
C GLY A 76 15.05 1.80 21.19
N GLY A 77 13.83 2.28 20.96
CA GLY A 77 12.64 1.43 20.68
C GLY A 77 12.01 1.61 19.30
N SER A 78 12.58 2.49 18.46
CA SER A 78 11.96 2.93 17.20
C SER A 78 11.95 1.88 16.10
N GLY A 79 13.04 1.12 15.93
CA GLY A 79 13.19 0.20 14.79
C GLY A 79 12.12 -0.87 14.74
N LEU A 80 11.84 -1.54 15.86
CA LEU A 80 10.79 -2.56 15.97
C LEU A 80 9.39 -2.00 15.77
N ARG A 81 9.12 -0.79 16.27
CA ARG A 81 7.83 -0.12 16.10
C ARG A 81 7.62 0.34 14.67
N VAL A 82 8.62 0.97 14.06
CA VAL A 82 8.62 1.35 12.63
C VAL A 82 8.40 0.09 11.78
N ALA A 83 9.18 -0.97 12.04
CA ALA A 83 9.03 -2.25 11.38
C ALA A 83 7.59 -2.79 11.48
N GLY A 84 7.02 -2.88 12.68
CA GLY A 84 5.66 -3.37 12.90
C GLY A 84 4.57 -2.51 12.24
N THR A 85 4.70 -1.18 12.32
CA THR A 85 3.77 -0.24 11.69
C THR A 85 3.77 -0.40 10.18
N TYR A 86 4.95 -0.34 9.54
CA TYR A 86 5.04 -0.43 8.08
C TYR A 86 4.72 -1.83 7.56
N LEU A 87 5.06 -2.89 8.30
CA LEU A 87 4.62 -4.25 7.99
C LEU A 87 3.09 -4.35 7.93
N THR A 88 2.40 -3.76 8.92
CA THR A 88 0.94 -3.74 8.95
C THR A 88 0.38 -2.90 7.81
N LEU A 89 0.94 -1.71 7.57
CA LEU A 89 0.51 -0.83 6.47
C LEU A 89 0.69 -1.50 5.10
N GLY A 90 1.78 -2.24 4.89
CA GLY A 90 2.01 -2.99 3.66
C GLY A 90 1.00 -4.12 3.44
N ALA A 91 0.69 -4.87 4.51
CA ALA A 91 -0.33 -5.91 4.46
C ALA A 91 -1.73 -5.32 4.20
N GLU A 92 -2.09 -4.22 4.87
CA GLU A 92 -3.36 -3.52 4.65
C GLU A 92 -3.44 -2.93 3.24
N HIS A 93 -2.34 -2.36 2.73
CA HIS A 93 -2.29 -1.80 1.38
C HIS A 93 -2.69 -2.83 0.32
N ILE A 94 -2.13 -4.03 0.36
CA ILE A 94 -2.47 -5.08 -0.62
C ILE A 94 -3.85 -5.66 -0.36
N LEU A 95 -4.24 -5.89 0.91
CA LEU A 95 -5.51 -6.54 1.24
C LEU A 95 -6.73 -5.63 1.00
N PHE A 96 -6.57 -4.31 1.08
CA PHE A 96 -7.61 -3.34 0.74
C PHE A 96 -7.46 -2.76 -0.67
N GLY A 97 -6.31 -2.95 -1.32
CA GLY A 97 -6.06 -2.58 -2.71
C GLY A 97 -6.71 -3.54 -3.69
N ILE A 98 -7.99 -3.32 -4.02
CA ILE A 98 -8.76 -4.23 -4.88
C ILE A 98 -8.08 -4.51 -6.24
N ASP A 99 -7.45 -3.49 -6.84
CA ASP A 99 -6.71 -3.64 -8.10
C ASP A 99 -5.59 -4.69 -7.99
N HIS A 100 -4.86 -4.67 -6.88
CA HIS A 100 -3.78 -5.62 -6.61
C HIS A 100 -4.32 -7.03 -6.40
N LEU A 101 -5.40 -7.18 -5.64
CA LEU A 101 -6.03 -8.49 -5.40
C LEU A 101 -6.57 -9.10 -6.71
N LEU A 102 -7.23 -8.31 -7.55
CA LEU A 102 -7.71 -8.77 -8.85
C LEU A 102 -6.56 -9.13 -9.79
N PHE A 103 -5.46 -8.39 -9.74
CA PHE A 103 -4.26 -8.71 -10.49
C PHE A 103 -3.61 -10.03 -10.03
N VAL A 104 -3.44 -10.23 -8.72
CA VAL A 104 -2.91 -11.49 -8.14
C VAL A 104 -3.84 -12.66 -8.45
N LEU A 105 -5.16 -12.46 -8.37
CA LEU A 105 -6.16 -13.45 -8.77
C LEU A 105 -5.99 -13.83 -10.24
N GLY A 106 -5.84 -12.85 -11.13
CA GLY A 106 -5.61 -13.13 -12.55
C GLY A 106 -4.31 -13.91 -12.80
N LEU A 107 -3.24 -13.61 -12.05
CA LEU A 107 -1.99 -14.37 -12.12
C LEU A 107 -2.16 -15.80 -11.60
N LEU A 108 -2.92 -16.02 -10.54
CA LEU A 108 -3.24 -17.36 -10.02
C LEU A 108 -3.99 -18.20 -11.06
N LEU A 109 -4.89 -17.57 -11.84
CA LEU A 109 -5.63 -18.25 -12.92
C LEU A 109 -4.73 -18.63 -14.11
N LEU A 110 -3.60 -17.94 -14.29
CA LEU A 110 -2.63 -18.20 -15.36
C LEU A 110 -1.47 -19.12 -14.93
N ALA A 111 -0.94 -18.92 -13.73
CA ALA A 111 0.24 -19.59 -13.21
C ALA A 111 -0.14 -20.91 -12.53
N LYS A 112 0.13 -22.03 -13.21
CA LYS A 112 -0.12 -23.37 -12.65
C LYS A 112 1.07 -23.83 -11.83
N GLY A 113 0.85 -24.04 -10.53
CA GLY A 113 1.81 -24.65 -9.62
C GLY A 113 2.35 -23.68 -8.55
N PHE A 114 2.49 -24.19 -7.33
CA PHE A 114 2.84 -23.40 -6.15
C PHE A 114 4.18 -22.66 -6.29
N GLY A 115 5.23 -23.35 -6.74
CA GLY A 115 6.55 -22.72 -6.89
C GLY A 115 6.58 -21.60 -7.95
N LEU A 116 5.86 -21.77 -9.06
CA LEU A 116 5.74 -20.73 -10.09
C LEU A 116 4.94 -19.53 -9.58
N LEU A 117 3.91 -19.79 -8.79
CA LEU A 117 3.13 -18.73 -8.16
C LEU A 117 3.96 -17.92 -7.18
N VAL A 118 4.68 -18.56 -6.25
CA VAL A 118 5.54 -17.86 -5.29
C VAL A 118 6.57 -17.01 -6.03
N LYS A 119 7.24 -17.59 -7.03
CA LYS A 119 8.18 -16.84 -7.90
C LYS A 119 7.52 -15.63 -8.57
N THR A 120 6.27 -15.76 -9.00
CA THR A 120 5.53 -14.69 -9.69
C THR A 120 5.10 -13.58 -8.73
N VAL A 121 4.62 -13.93 -7.54
CA VAL A 121 4.25 -12.99 -6.48
C VAL A 121 5.49 -12.23 -6.00
N THR A 122 6.57 -12.94 -5.66
CA THR A 122 7.83 -12.31 -5.23
C THR A 122 8.40 -11.40 -6.34
N ALA A 123 8.34 -11.80 -7.61
CA ALA A 123 8.76 -10.94 -8.72
C ALA A 123 7.94 -9.64 -8.81
N PHE A 124 6.63 -9.71 -8.56
CA PHE A 124 5.78 -8.52 -8.45
C PHE A 124 6.21 -7.64 -7.27
N THR A 125 6.37 -8.21 -6.08
CA THR A 125 6.76 -7.46 -4.87
C THR A 125 8.12 -6.78 -5.05
N VAL A 126 9.11 -7.47 -5.61
CA VAL A 126 10.44 -6.90 -5.89
C VAL A 126 10.32 -5.71 -6.85
N ALA A 127 9.59 -5.86 -7.96
CA ALA A 127 9.37 -4.78 -8.90
C ALA A 127 8.63 -3.59 -8.28
N HIS A 128 7.58 -3.87 -7.52
CA HIS A 128 6.82 -2.88 -6.78
C HIS A 128 7.71 -2.11 -5.78
N SER A 129 8.58 -2.81 -5.07
CA SER A 129 9.55 -2.22 -4.13
C SER A 129 10.47 -1.22 -4.82
N ILE A 130 10.95 -1.56 -6.02
CA ILE A 130 11.87 -0.71 -6.79
C ILE A 130 11.22 0.62 -7.15
N THR A 131 10.02 0.59 -7.74
CA THR A 131 9.36 1.83 -8.18
C THR A 131 8.76 2.61 -7.03
N LEU A 132 8.25 1.95 -5.99
CA LEU A 132 7.83 2.61 -4.75
C LEU A 132 9.00 3.38 -4.13
N GLY A 133 10.15 2.72 -3.96
CA GLY A 133 11.35 3.36 -3.42
C GLY A 133 11.83 4.53 -4.29
N ALA A 134 11.89 4.35 -5.61
CA ALA A 134 12.28 5.41 -6.53
C ALA A 134 11.35 6.62 -6.48
N SER A 135 10.04 6.39 -6.39
CA SER A 135 9.04 7.46 -6.27
C SER A 135 9.08 8.15 -4.92
N VAL A 136 9.27 7.42 -3.81
CA VAL A 136 9.44 7.99 -2.46
C VAL A 136 10.68 8.88 -2.37
N LEU A 137 11.77 8.49 -3.03
CA LEU A 137 13.01 9.29 -3.11
C LEU A 137 12.89 10.48 -4.08
N GLY A 138 11.75 10.65 -4.75
CA GLY A 138 11.51 11.76 -5.67
C GLY A 138 12.17 11.61 -7.04
N TYR A 139 12.66 10.41 -7.40
CA TYR A 139 13.31 10.18 -8.70
C TYR A 139 12.33 10.08 -9.86
N ILE A 140 11.05 9.79 -9.60
CA ILE A 140 10.04 9.58 -10.65
C ILE A 140 8.86 10.53 -10.39
N PRO A 141 8.55 11.45 -11.33
CA PRO A 141 7.36 12.28 -11.23
C PRO A 141 6.09 11.43 -11.39
N ILE A 142 5.10 11.66 -10.51
CA ILE A 142 3.90 10.83 -10.42
C ILE A 142 2.70 11.60 -10.97
N GLN A 143 2.20 11.21 -12.15
CA GLN A 143 0.87 11.60 -12.61
C GLN A 143 -0.14 10.53 -12.18
N ARG A 144 -0.76 10.71 -11.00
CA ARG A 144 -1.62 9.68 -10.37
C ARG A 144 -2.70 9.14 -11.31
N GLY A 145 -3.44 10.01 -12.00
CA GLY A 145 -4.51 9.59 -12.92
C GLY A 145 -4.02 8.67 -14.05
N ALA A 146 -2.86 8.96 -14.64
CA ALA A 146 -2.28 8.12 -15.69
C ALA A 146 -1.84 6.75 -15.16
N ILE A 147 -1.27 6.70 -13.97
CA ILE A 147 -0.83 5.46 -13.32
C ILE A 147 -2.03 4.60 -12.95
N GLU A 148 -3.07 5.17 -12.34
CA GLU A 148 -4.29 4.44 -11.95
C GLU A 148 -5.04 3.87 -13.16
N ALA A 149 -5.11 4.62 -14.27
CA ALA A 149 -5.64 4.12 -15.53
C ALA A 149 -4.78 2.99 -16.10
N ALA A 150 -3.46 3.15 -16.12
CA ALA A 150 -2.55 2.10 -16.58
C ALA A 150 -2.63 0.82 -15.72
N ILE A 151 -2.82 0.94 -14.40
CA ILE A 151 -3.07 -0.18 -13.49
C ILE A 151 -4.36 -0.91 -13.89
N ALA A 152 -5.46 -0.19 -14.11
CA ALA A 152 -6.71 -0.81 -14.58
C ALA A 152 -6.51 -1.52 -15.93
N LEU A 153 -5.79 -0.90 -16.87
CA LEU A 153 -5.46 -1.48 -18.16
C LEU A 153 -4.62 -2.77 -18.02
N SER A 154 -3.69 -2.83 -17.06
CA SER A 154 -2.91 -4.05 -16.80
C SER A 154 -3.78 -5.25 -16.43
N ILE A 155 -4.87 -5.02 -15.70
CA ILE A 155 -5.84 -6.07 -15.32
C ILE A 155 -6.67 -6.48 -16.54
N VAL A 156 -7.05 -5.55 -17.42
CA VAL A 156 -7.72 -5.86 -18.70
C VAL A 156 -6.85 -6.77 -19.56
N LEU A 157 -5.56 -6.46 -19.68
CA LEU A 157 -4.61 -7.28 -20.44
C LEU A 157 -4.48 -8.68 -19.84
N LEU A 158 -4.43 -8.79 -18.51
CA LEU A 158 -4.36 -10.07 -17.81
C LEU A 158 -5.64 -10.90 -18.01
N ALA A 159 -6.81 -10.27 -17.92
CA ALA A 159 -8.11 -10.87 -18.19
C ALA A 159 -8.21 -11.43 -19.62
N ARG A 160 -7.69 -10.70 -20.61
CA ARG A 160 -7.60 -11.19 -21.99
C ARG A 160 -6.77 -12.47 -22.07
N GLU A 161 -5.60 -12.51 -21.44
CA GLU A 161 -4.70 -13.67 -21.46
C GLU A 161 -5.37 -14.91 -20.84
N ILE A 162 -6.17 -14.74 -19.78
CA ILE A 162 -6.95 -15.84 -19.19
C ILE A 162 -7.94 -16.44 -20.20
N VAL A 163 -8.68 -15.58 -20.92
CA VAL A 163 -9.69 -16.02 -21.90
C VAL A 163 -9.04 -16.74 -23.08
N VAL A 164 -7.96 -16.20 -23.66
CA VAL A 164 -7.28 -16.84 -24.80
C VAL A 164 -6.55 -18.12 -24.42
N GLY A 165 -6.00 -18.19 -23.20
CA GLY A 165 -5.43 -19.42 -22.63
C GLY A 165 -6.46 -20.55 -22.54
N GLY A 166 -7.70 -20.24 -22.19
CA GLY A 166 -8.81 -21.20 -22.19
C GLY A 166 -9.11 -21.81 -23.58
N ARG A 167 -8.75 -21.09 -24.65
CA ARG A 167 -8.90 -21.51 -26.06
C ARG A 167 -7.66 -22.23 -26.62
N GLY A 168 -6.65 -22.49 -25.79
CA GLY A 168 -5.43 -23.20 -26.18
C GLY A 168 -4.32 -22.30 -26.75
N VAL A 169 -4.48 -20.98 -26.73
CA VAL A 169 -3.44 -20.03 -27.15
C VAL A 169 -2.47 -19.79 -25.99
N VAL A 170 -1.16 -19.93 -26.23
CA VAL A 170 -0.13 -19.82 -25.18
C VAL A 170 0.89 -18.74 -25.53
N HIS A 171 0.75 -17.56 -24.92
CA HIS A 171 1.70 -16.45 -25.03
C HIS A 171 2.77 -16.45 -23.92
N LEU A 172 3.61 -15.40 -23.92
CA LEU A 172 4.64 -15.14 -22.91
C LEU A 172 4.07 -15.11 -21.49
N THR A 173 2.88 -14.54 -21.29
CA THR A 173 2.21 -14.44 -19.98
C THR A 173 1.95 -15.80 -19.35
N HIS A 174 1.71 -16.83 -20.16
CA HIS A 174 1.50 -18.20 -19.68
C HIS A 174 2.84 -18.92 -19.41
N ARG A 175 3.85 -18.67 -20.25
CA ARG A 175 5.16 -19.36 -20.16
C ARG A 175 6.06 -18.77 -19.08
N LYS A 176 6.00 -17.45 -18.89
CA LYS A 176 6.83 -16.67 -17.96
C LYS A 176 5.98 -15.64 -17.22
N PRO A 177 4.95 -16.08 -16.45
CA PRO A 177 4.07 -15.17 -15.71
C PRO A 177 4.85 -14.24 -14.77
N TRP A 178 5.95 -14.71 -14.18
CA TRP A 178 6.83 -13.92 -13.32
C TRP A 178 7.42 -12.67 -14.01
N LEU A 179 7.69 -12.72 -15.32
CA LEU A 179 8.22 -11.58 -16.06
C LEU A 179 7.13 -10.51 -16.26
N VAL A 180 5.92 -10.96 -16.57
CA VAL A 180 4.76 -10.07 -16.71
C VAL A 180 4.38 -9.45 -15.37
N ALA A 181 4.42 -10.25 -14.30
CA ALA A 181 4.23 -9.79 -12.93
C ALA A 181 5.30 -8.78 -12.50
N PHE A 182 6.55 -8.96 -12.92
CA PHE A 182 7.61 -7.97 -12.69
C PHE A 182 7.29 -6.63 -13.39
N VAL A 183 6.96 -6.66 -14.68
CA VAL A 183 6.64 -5.43 -15.44
C VAL A 183 5.44 -4.69 -14.84
N PHE A 184 4.37 -5.40 -14.51
CA PHE A 184 3.20 -4.79 -13.89
C PHE A 184 3.44 -4.40 -12.43
N GLY A 185 4.32 -5.10 -11.70
CA GLY A 185 4.76 -4.71 -10.36
C GLY A 185 5.45 -3.35 -10.37
N LEU A 186 6.30 -3.06 -11.37
CA LEU A 186 6.91 -1.73 -11.54
C LEU A 186 5.82 -0.67 -11.66
N LEU A 187 4.79 -0.91 -12.48
CA LEU A 187 3.69 0.02 -12.67
C LEU A 187 2.87 0.23 -11.38
N HIS A 188 2.55 -0.84 -10.67
CA HIS A 188 1.74 -0.79 -9.46
C HIS A 188 2.45 -0.06 -8.30
N GLY A 189 3.78 -0.21 -8.18
CA GLY A 189 4.57 0.49 -7.16
C GLY A 189 4.52 2.02 -7.27
N LEU A 190 4.32 2.55 -8.48
CA LEU A 190 4.15 3.99 -8.71
C LEU A 190 2.81 4.51 -8.16
N GLY A 191 1.77 3.66 -8.16
CA GLY A 191 0.41 4.06 -7.77
C GLY A 191 0.27 4.36 -6.29
N PHE A 192 1.07 3.69 -5.44
CA PHE A 192 1.00 3.87 -3.99
C PHE A 192 1.93 4.96 -3.45
N ALA A 193 2.97 5.34 -4.19
CA ALA A 193 3.95 6.31 -3.71
C ALA A 193 3.34 7.68 -3.36
N GLY A 194 2.27 8.09 -4.06
CA GLY A 194 1.51 9.29 -3.70
C GLY A 194 0.87 9.22 -2.31
N ALA A 195 0.24 8.09 -1.98
CA ALA A 195 -0.39 7.88 -0.67
C ALA A 195 0.66 7.75 0.44
N LEU A 196 1.80 7.12 0.17
CA LEU A 196 2.88 6.98 1.16
C LEU A 196 3.58 8.31 1.46
N GLY A 197 3.67 9.21 0.47
CA GLY A 197 4.12 10.59 0.68
C GLY A 197 3.20 11.39 1.61
N GLU A 198 1.88 11.16 1.55
CA GLU A 198 0.89 11.79 2.45
C GLU A 198 0.89 11.15 3.86
N ILE A 199 1.09 9.84 3.94
CA ILE A 199 1.24 9.08 5.20
C ILE A 199 2.56 9.41 5.91
N GLY A 200 3.52 10.00 5.19
CA GLY A 200 4.86 10.40 5.63
C GLY A 200 5.75 9.25 6.09
N LEU A 201 7.05 9.44 5.91
CA LEU A 201 8.08 8.49 6.30
C LEU A 201 9.02 9.14 7.31
N PRO A 202 9.41 8.44 8.39
CA PRO A 202 10.45 8.94 9.27
C PRO A 202 11.77 9.03 8.49
N GLU A 203 12.30 10.25 8.32
CA GLU A 203 13.46 10.51 7.45
C GLU A 203 14.67 9.62 7.78
N GLY A 204 14.93 9.37 9.07
CA GLY A 204 16.03 8.50 9.53
C GLY A 204 15.76 6.99 9.41
N ALA A 205 14.54 6.58 9.02
CA ALA A 205 14.13 5.17 8.98
C ALA A 205 13.48 4.77 7.64
N ILE A 206 13.60 5.59 6.59
CA ILE A 206 13.03 5.31 5.26
C ILE A 206 13.38 3.90 4.75
N PRO A 207 14.66 3.44 4.77
CA PRO A 207 14.99 2.10 4.27
C PRO A 207 14.30 0.98 5.06
N LEU A 208 14.21 1.15 6.39
CA LEU A 208 13.56 0.19 7.28
C LEU A 208 12.04 0.17 7.04
N ALA A 209 11.42 1.34 6.93
CA ALA A 209 10.01 1.48 6.61
C ALA A 209 9.66 0.84 5.26
N LEU A 210 10.43 1.12 4.21
CA LEU A 210 10.22 0.53 2.88
C LEU A 210 10.42 -0.99 2.89
N LEU A 211 11.44 -1.50 3.58
CA LEU A 211 11.67 -2.94 3.70
C LEU A 211 10.48 -3.63 4.35
N PHE A 212 10.06 -3.18 5.54
CA PHE A 212 8.96 -3.81 6.26
C PHE A 212 7.61 -3.60 5.57
N PHE A 213 7.40 -2.46 4.91
CA PHE A 213 6.24 -2.26 4.05
C PHE A 213 6.16 -3.34 2.96
N ASN A 214 7.24 -3.58 2.22
CA ASN A 214 7.22 -4.58 1.14
C ASN A 214 7.13 -6.02 1.67
N LEU A 215 7.72 -6.32 2.83
CA LEU A 215 7.49 -7.60 3.52
C LEU A 215 6.02 -7.77 3.90
N GLY A 216 5.35 -6.69 4.31
CA GLY A 216 3.92 -6.67 4.62
C GLY A 216 3.08 -6.95 3.37
N VAL A 217 3.43 -6.31 2.25
CA VAL A 217 2.81 -6.54 0.94
C VAL A 217 2.94 -8.02 0.54
N GLU A 218 4.14 -8.59 0.58
CA GLU A 218 4.36 -10.00 0.22
C GLU A 218 3.57 -10.94 1.15
N ALA A 219 3.59 -10.69 2.46
CA ALA A 219 2.82 -11.46 3.43
C ALA A 219 1.31 -11.41 3.14
N GLY A 220 0.76 -10.22 2.86
CA GLY A 220 -0.64 -10.05 2.50
C GLY A 220 -1.01 -10.78 1.20
N GLN A 221 -0.14 -10.72 0.17
CA GLN A 221 -0.33 -11.48 -1.08
C GLN A 221 -0.34 -12.99 -0.83
N LEU A 222 0.60 -13.50 -0.03
CA LEU A 222 0.68 -14.93 0.29
C LEU A 222 -0.54 -15.41 1.08
N VAL A 223 -1.01 -14.62 2.05
CA VAL A 223 -2.25 -14.90 2.81
C VAL A 223 -3.45 -14.96 1.86
N PHE A 224 -3.58 -13.99 0.96
CA PHE A 224 -4.66 -13.97 -0.02
C PHE A 224 -4.63 -15.19 -0.94
N VAL A 225 -3.46 -15.54 -1.47
CA VAL A 225 -3.33 -16.74 -2.32
C VAL A 225 -3.65 -18.01 -1.54
N LEU A 226 -3.16 -18.15 -0.31
CA LEU A 226 -3.44 -19.31 0.52
C LEU A 226 -4.96 -19.45 0.76
N ALA A 227 -5.64 -18.34 1.05
CA ALA A 227 -7.09 -18.33 1.23
C ALA A 227 -7.83 -18.82 -0.02
N LEU A 228 -7.44 -18.36 -1.22
CA LEU A 228 -8.02 -18.83 -2.48
C LEU A 228 -7.77 -20.31 -2.74
N VAL A 229 -6.56 -20.81 -2.47
CA VAL A 229 -6.21 -22.22 -2.64
C VAL A 229 -7.02 -23.10 -1.68
N VAL A 230 -7.16 -22.69 -0.42
CA VAL A 230 -7.97 -23.41 0.58
C VAL A 230 -9.43 -23.43 0.16
N LEU A 231 -9.99 -22.29 -0.25
CA LEU A 231 -11.37 -22.18 -0.73
C LEU A 231 -11.62 -23.12 -1.93
N TYR A 232 -10.70 -23.12 -2.91
CA TYR A 232 -10.78 -24.01 -4.06
C TYR A 232 -10.80 -25.49 -3.66
N ARG A 233 -9.92 -25.91 -2.73
CA ARG A 233 -9.88 -27.29 -2.24
C ARG A 233 -11.15 -27.69 -1.48
N LEU A 234 -11.70 -26.80 -0.66
CA LEU A 234 -12.96 -27.05 0.07
C LEU A 234 -14.14 -27.19 -0.89
N MET A 235 -14.20 -26.35 -1.93
CA MET A 235 -15.23 -26.45 -2.97
C MET A 235 -15.15 -27.78 -3.71
N GLN A 236 -13.95 -28.22 -4.09
CA GLN A 236 -13.73 -29.52 -4.74
C GLN A 236 -14.11 -30.71 -3.83
N ALA A 237 -13.85 -30.62 -2.53
CA ALA A 237 -14.17 -31.68 -1.58
C ALA A 237 -15.68 -31.80 -1.32
N LYS A 238 -16.40 -30.67 -1.21
CA LYS A 238 -17.85 -30.67 -0.93
C LYS A 238 -18.71 -30.87 -2.17
N MET A 239 -18.34 -30.26 -3.29
CA MET A 239 -19.11 -30.35 -4.52
C MET A 239 -18.50 -31.44 -5.40
N ARG A 240 -19.16 -32.60 -5.52
CA ARG A 240 -18.84 -33.64 -6.54
C ARG A 240 -19.11 -33.15 -7.99
N VAL A 241 -19.12 -31.85 -8.20
CA VAL A 241 -19.35 -31.22 -9.49
C VAL A 241 -18.02 -31.25 -10.22
N ARG A 242 -18.02 -31.83 -11.42
CA ARG A 242 -16.90 -31.69 -12.37
C ARG A 242 -16.82 -30.21 -12.71
N VAL A 243 -16.00 -29.47 -11.97
CA VAL A 243 -15.86 -28.02 -12.06
C VAL A 243 -15.63 -27.67 -13.53
N LEU A 244 -16.63 -27.08 -14.20
CA LEU A 244 -16.43 -26.50 -15.52
C LEU A 244 -15.21 -25.58 -15.42
N LYS A 245 -14.43 -25.46 -16.50
CA LYS A 245 -13.33 -24.49 -16.54
C LYS A 245 -13.91 -23.08 -16.34
N PHE A 246 -13.88 -22.58 -15.10
CA PHE A 246 -14.41 -21.27 -14.72
C PHE A 246 -13.45 -20.14 -15.11
N GLU A 247 -12.22 -20.46 -15.47
CA GLU A 247 -11.18 -19.48 -15.78
C GLU A 247 -11.62 -18.48 -16.86
N PRO A 248 -12.24 -18.87 -18.00
CA PRO A 248 -12.71 -17.91 -18.99
C PRO A 248 -13.84 -17.01 -18.47
N VAL A 249 -14.77 -17.55 -17.67
CA VAL A 249 -15.87 -16.77 -17.07
C VAL A 249 -15.31 -15.72 -16.12
N MET A 250 -14.35 -16.11 -15.27
CA MET A 250 -13.65 -15.18 -14.38
C MET A 250 -12.82 -14.17 -15.18
N GLY A 251 -12.18 -14.58 -16.27
CA GLY A 251 -11.48 -13.69 -17.20
C GLY A 251 -12.41 -12.62 -17.77
N TYR A 252 -13.60 -12.98 -18.25
CA TYR A 252 -14.59 -12.01 -18.73
C TYR A 252 -15.07 -11.07 -17.62
N ALA A 253 -15.36 -11.58 -16.43
CA ALA A 253 -15.80 -10.76 -15.29
C ALA A 253 -14.72 -9.76 -14.85
N LEU A 254 -13.47 -10.23 -14.70
CA LEU A 254 -12.30 -9.39 -14.41
C LEU A 254 -12.10 -8.33 -15.49
N GLY A 255 -12.15 -8.73 -16.75
CA GLY A 255 -11.96 -7.83 -17.89
C GLY A 255 -13.04 -6.76 -17.97
N ALA A 256 -14.31 -7.11 -17.76
CA ALA A 256 -15.42 -6.16 -17.77
C ALA A 256 -15.27 -5.11 -16.65
N LEU A 257 -15.01 -5.56 -15.42
CA LEU A 257 -14.82 -4.66 -14.27
C LEU A 257 -13.60 -3.73 -14.47
N ALA A 258 -12.46 -4.29 -14.87
CA ALA A 258 -11.25 -3.53 -15.10
C ALA A 258 -11.38 -2.54 -16.27
N THR A 259 -12.13 -2.90 -17.32
CA THR A 259 -12.42 -2.00 -18.45
C THR A 259 -13.28 -0.82 -17.97
N LEU A 260 -14.30 -1.08 -17.15
CA LEU A 260 -15.11 -0.02 -16.55
C LEU A 260 -14.26 0.93 -15.69
N TRP A 261 -13.37 0.40 -14.86
CA TRP A 261 -12.45 1.23 -14.06
C TRP A 261 -11.46 2.01 -14.90
N PHE A 262 -10.93 1.40 -15.97
CA PHE A 262 -10.04 2.09 -16.91
C PHE A 262 -10.70 3.35 -17.47
N PHE A 263 -11.93 3.21 -18.00
CA PHE A 263 -12.68 4.36 -18.52
C PHE A 263 -13.06 5.37 -17.45
N ASN A 264 -13.36 4.93 -16.22
CA ASN A 264 -13.66 5.82 -15.11
C ASN A 264 -12.44 6.64 -14.64
N ARG A 265 -11.21 6.11 -14.82
CA ARG A 265 -9.96 6.74 -14.38
C ARG A 265 -9.30 7.58 -15.49
N LEU A 266 -9.69 7.38 -16.75
CA LEU A 266 -9.17 8.17 -17.88
C LEU A 266 -9.32 9.69 -17.68
N PRO A 267 -10.47 10.24 -17.24
CA PRO A 267 -10.64 11.68 -17.05
C PRO A 267 -9.59 12.32 -16.12
N ALA A 268 -9.17 11.59 -15.07
CA ALA A 268 -8.18 12.05 -14.10
C ALA A 268 -6.80 12.34 -14.71
N ILE A 269 -6.52 11.86 -15.93
CA ILE A 269 -5.31 12.20 -16.69
C ILE A 269 -5.28 13.70 -17.04
N TRP A 270 -6.44 14.27 -17.35
CA TRP A 270 -6.59 15.66 -17.77
C TRP A 270 -7.03 16.60 -16.64
N GLY A 271 -7.05 16.13 -15.39
CA GLY A 271 -7.44 16.92 -14.22
C GLY A 271 -8.94 17.21 -14.11
N ALA A 272 -9.77 16.37 -14.74
CA ALA A 272 -11.24 16.41 -14.69
C ALA A 272 -11.80 15.37 -13.72
#